data_AF-A0A1L1PI42-F1
#
_entry.id   AF-A0A1L1PI42-F1
#
_cell.length_a   1.000
_cell.length_b   1.000
_cell.length_c   1.000
_cell.angle_alpha   90.00
_cell.angle_beta   90.00
_cell.angle_gamma   90.00
#
_symmetry.space_group_name_H-M   'P 1'
#
loop_
_entity.id
_entity.type
_entity.pdbx_description
1 polymer ?
#
loop_
_entity_poly.entity_id
_entity_poly.type
_entity_poly.pdbx_seq_one_letter_code
_entity_poly.pdbx_strand_id
1 'polypeptide(L)'
;MRNNGAVTQREYPMQDGQTLVSTTDLKSRIVYCNPSFVEVSGYEREELIGQPHNMIRHPDMPQEAFRDMWATIQGGHPWSGLVKNRRKNGDHYWVLANVTPVIDGGRTTGYMSVRTKPTSEQVHAAEALYARMREEAAAGRALHVLSAGELQRRSPLARLGRAARWAFGQRTLLSLLAMGAAGALLGSYMPSHTLAIGMTSVAALLAGAWLQRLGDQPLGRILQSANRLAAGDLATRRTDSAGGLIGRIHRGLSQLNVNLQAVVSDVRTQVEGMHDATREISAGSADLSSRTEAQASNLQQTAASLEQMTATIKANADAAGRAAELAREARGQAERGGEAIEAVARRMADIQSASERITEIVGVIDGISFQTNLLALNAAVEAARAGEHGRGFAVVAGEVRTLAARARESAKEIKSLIQASQLQVQAGAQLVGETRVTVQESAGSIGRVSALVAEISAASNEQSQGVSQVNAAVAQLDSLTQQNAAMVEQLSASAASLAAQAGTVTETVRVFKL
;
A
#
# COMPACT_ATOMS: atom_id res chain seq x y z
N MET A 1 -21.79 14.46 -43.99
CA MET A 1 -21.17 14.74 -42.66
C MET A 1 -21.50 13.59 -41.73
N ARG A 2 -20.55 13.11 -40.91
CA ARG A 2 -20.86 12.12 -39.86
C ARG A 2 -21.71 12.78 -38.77
N ASN A 3 -22.79 12.12 -38.35
CA ASN A 3 -23.56 12.52 -37.17
C ASN A 3 -22.78 12.06 -35.94
N ASN A 4 -22.27 13.00 -35.14
CA ASN A 4 -21.36 12.71 -34.03
C ASN A 4 -22.08 12.52 -32.68
N GLY A 5 -23.37 12.17 -32.67
CA GLY A 5 -24.15 11.91 -31.45
C GLY A 5 -25.00 13.11 -31.01
N ALA A 6 -25.71 12.96 -29.88
CA ALA A 6 -26.60 13.98 -29.33
C ALA A 6 -25.83 15.22 -28.85
N VAL A 7 -26.44 16.39 -28.99
CA VAL A 7 -25.89 17.68 -28.55
C VAL A 7 -26.86 18.32 -27.57
N THR A 8 -26.35 18.69 -26.41
CA THR A 8 -27.02 19.59 -25.48
C THR A 8 -26.56 21.01 -25.84
N GLN A 9 -27.48 21.94 -26.05
CA GLN A 9 -27.13 23.33 -26.39
C GLN A 9 -26.60 24.11 -25.17
N ARG A 10 -25.94 23.42 -24.24
CA ARG A 10 -25.31 23.97 -23.05
C ARG A 10 -23.82 24.15 -23.29
N GLU A 11 -23.33 25.36 -23.06
CA GLU A 11 -21.91 25.68 -23.14
C GLU A 11 -21.18 25.26 -21.85
N TYR A 12 -20.03 24.62 -22.02
CA TYR A 12 -19.04 24.38 -20.98
C TYR A 12 -17.98 25.50 -21.06
N PRO A 13 -17.89 26.38 -20.05
CA PRO A 13 -16.98 27.51 -20.09
C PRO A 13 -15.53 27.04 -19.86
N MET A 14 -14.65 27.40 -20.78
CA MET A 14 -13.21 27.20 -20.63
C MET A 14 -12.63 28.17 -19.59
N GLN A 15 -11.67 27.73 -18.78
CA GLN A 15 -11.05 28.59 -17.76
C GLN A 15 -10.13 29.65 -18.42
N ASP A 16 -9.98 30.80 -17.77
CA ASP A 16 -9.08 31.84 -18.27
C ASP A 16 -7.62 31.37 -18.19
N GLY A 17 -6.84 31.59 -19.25
CA GLY A 17 -5.45 31.12 -19.33
C GLY A 17 -5.29 29.63 -19.67
N GLN A 18 -6.34 28.81 -19.55
CA GLN A 18 -6.33 27.41 -19.98
C GLN A 18 -6.00 27.34 -21.48
N THR A 19 -5.18 26.35 -21.86
CA THR A 19 -4.80 26.15 -23.26
C THR A 19 -4.96 24.67 -23.61
N LEU A 20 -5.64 24.39 -24.73
CA LEU A 20 -5.85 23.02 -25.18
C LEU A 20 -4.92 22.72 -26.36
N VAL A 21 -4.08 21.72 -26.19
CA VAL A 21 -3.10 21.30 -27.21
C VAL A 21 -3.47 19.92 -27.72
N SER A 22 -3.46 19.75 -29.04
CA SER A 22 -3.54 18.44 -29.67
C SER A 22 -2.70 18.39 -30.93
N THR A 23 -1.99 17.30 -31.18
CA THR A 23 -1.33 17.04 -32.46
C THR A 23 -2.00 15.87 -33.16
N THR A 24 -1.98 15.90 -34.49
CA THR A 24 -2.56 14.85 -35.34
C THR A 24 -1.58 14.40 -36.42
N ASP A 25 -1.77 13.19 -36.93
CA ASP A 25 -1.13 12.72 -38.16
C ASP A 25 -1.74 13.40 -39.41
N LEU A 26 -1.20 13.09 -40.59
CA LEU A 26 -1.73 13.59 -41.87
C LEU A 26 -3.19 13.17 -42.15
N LYS A 27 -3.69 12.12 -41.50
CA LYS A 27 -5.07 11.64 -41.57
C LYS A 27 -5.96 12.23 -40.47
N SER A 28 -5.48 13.22 -39.73
CA SER A 28 -6.17 13.87 -38.61
C SER A 28 -6.44 12.97 -37.41
N ARG A 29 -5.71 11.87 -37.23
CA ARG A 29 -5.80 11.05 -36.02
C ARG A 29 -4.99 11.69 -34.91
N ILE A 30 -5.56 11.84 -33.73
CA ILE A 30 -4.90 12.47 -32.58
C ILE A 30 -3.73 11.59 -32.15
N VAL A 31 -2.52 12.14 -32.14
CA VAL A 31 -1.30 11.44 -31.68
C VAL A 31 -0.88 11.91 -30.29
N TYR A 32 -1.22 13.14 -29.92
CA TYR A 32 -1.03 13.67 -28.58
C TYR A 32 -2.10 14.71 -28.25
N CYS A 33 -2.45 14.81 -26.98
CA CYS A 33 -3.23 15.90 -26.41
C CYS A 33 -2.79 16.14 -24.95
N ASN A 34 -2.88 17.40 -24.50
CA ASN A 34 -2.53 17.76 -23.12
C ASN A 34 -3.70 17.48 -22.15
N PRO A 35 -3.46 17.38 -20.82
CA PRO A 35 -4.50 17.09 -19.84
C PRO A 35 -5.71 18.03 -19.91
N SER A 36 -5.51 19.32 -20.17
CA SER A 36 -6.62 20.28 -20.32
C SER A 36 -7.53 19.94 -21.50
N PHE A 37 -6.99 19.42 -22.62
CA PHE A 37 -7.82 18.95 -23.73
C PHE A 37 -8.67 17.75 -23.34
N VAL A 38 -8.11 16.81 -22.56
CA VAL A 38 -8.84 15.64 -22.03
C VAL A 38 -10.01 16.11 -21.16
N GLU A 39 -9.72 16.94 -20.16
CA GLU A 39 -10.72 17.53 -19.24
C GLU A 39 -11.83 18.29 -19.99
N VAL A 40 -11.47 19.24 -20.84
CA VAL A 40 -12.45 20.08 -21.56
C VAL A 40 -13.23 19.29 -22.59
N SER A 41 -12.65 18.26 -23.22
CA SER A 41 -13.40 17.38 -24.14
C SER A 41 -14.33 16.41 -23.40
N GLY A 42 -14.03 16.07 -22.15
CA GLY A 42 -14.76 15.10 -21.34
C GLY A 42 -14.59 13.64 -21.81
N TYR A 43 -13.62 13.38 -22.69
CA TYR A 43 -13.19 12.04 -23.07
C TYR A 43 -11.98 11.64 -22.25
N GLU A 44 -11.82 10.35 -21.99
CA GLU A 44 -10.56 9.83 -21.46
C GLU A 44 -9.46 9.89 -22.52
N ARG A 45 -8.21 9.98 -22.09
CA ARG A 45 -7.07 10.11 -23.01
C ARG A 45 -7.01 8.93 -23.99
N GLU A 46 -7.25 7.72 -23.51
CA GLU A 46 -7.23 6.48 -24.28
C GLU A 46 -8.34 6.45 -25.33
N GLU A 47 -9.44 7.17 -25.10
CA GLU A 47 -10.54 7.31 -26.07
C GLU A 47 -10.23 8.35 -27.15
N LEU A 48 -9.28 9.25 -26.91
CA LEU A 48 -8.89 10.31 -27.86
C LEU A 48 -7.74 9.87 -28.77
N ILE A 49 -6.74 9.18 -28.24
CA ILE A 49 -5.54 8.81 -28.99
C ILE A 49 -5.89 7.83 -30.13
N GLY A 50 -5.35 8.09 -31.32
CA GLY A 50 -5.59 7.33 -32.54
C GLY A 50 -6.94 7.59 -33.22
N GLN A 51 -7.85 8.30 -32.56
CA GLN A 51 -9.15 8.64 -33.12
C GLN A 51 -9.10 9.88 -34.03
N PRO A 52 -9.98 9.97 -35.03
CA PRO A 52 -10.03 11.14 -35.90
C PRO A 52 -10.51 12.36 -35.10
N HIS A 53 -9.78 13.47 -35.24
CA HIS A 53 -10.05 14.72 -34.53
C HIS A 53 -11.48 15.26 -34.76
N ASN A 54 -12.12 14.89 -35.86
CA ASN A 54 -13.51 15.29 -36.12
C ASN A 54 -14.54 14.61 -35.19
N MET A 55 -14.14 13.68 -34.31
CA MET A 55 -15.01 13.08 -33.31
C MET A 55 -15.59 14.12 -32.34
N ILE A 56 -14.82 15.17 -32.00
CA ILE A 56 -15.25 16.27 -31.12
C ILE A 56 -15.92 17.42 -31.89
N ARG A 57 -16.18 17.26 -33.19
CA ARG A 57 -16.81 18.33 -33.98
C ARG A 57 -18.26 18.53 -33.58
N HIS A 58 -18.66 19.78 -33.42
CA HIS A 58 -20.06 20.18 -33.26
C HIS A 58 -20.80 20.22 -34.62
N PRO A 59 -22.07 19.75 -34.71
CA PRO A 59 -22.83 19.74 -35.96
C PRO A 59 -23.11 21.15 -36.53
N ASP A 60 -23.29 22.15 -35.67
CA ASP A 60 -23.49 23.55 -36.08
C ASP A 60 -22.30 24.16 -36.85
N MET A 61 -21.12 23.54 -36.83
CA MET A 61 -19.97 24.11 -37.54
C MET A 61 -20.13 23.97 -39.07
N PRO A 62 -20.12 25.09 -39.83
CA PRO A 62 -20.37 25.08 -41.26
C PRO A 62 -19.26 24.32 -41.99
N GLN A 63 -19.63 23.63 -43.09
CA GLN A 63 -18.65 22.90 -43.92
C GLN A 63 -17.56 23.83 -44.49
N GLU A 64 -17.95 25.07 -44.77
CA GLU A 64 -17.09 26.16 -45.22
C GLU A 64 -15.88 26.41 -44.33
N ALA A 65 -16.07 26.42 -43.00
CA ALA A 65 -14.99 26.67 -42.04
C ALA A 65 -13.92 25.57 -42.09
N PHE A 66 -14.34 24.30 -42.24
CA PHE A 66 -13.38 23.20 -42.37
C PHE A 66 -12.73 23.13 -43.73
N ARG A 67 -13.47 23.43 -44.80
CA ARG A 67 -12.90 23.52 -46.15
C ARG A 67 -11.79 24.57 -46.19
N ASP A 68 -12.03 25.74 -45.60
CA ASP A 68 -11.02 26.79 -45.45
C ASP A 68 -9.82 26.35 -44.60
N MET A 69 -10.07 25.76 -43.43
CA MET A 69 -9.03 25.23 -42.56
C MET A 69 -8.12 24.25 -43.31
N TRP A 70 -8.71 23.22 -43.93
CA TRP A 70 -7.96 22.19 -44.65
C TRP A 70 -7.18 22.76 -45.83
N ALA A 71 -7.79 23.62 -46.65
CA ALA A 71 -7.10 24.27 -47.76
C ALA A 71 -5.90 25.10 -47.29
N THR A 72 -6.00 25.76 -46.13
CA THR A 72 -4.93 26.59 -45.56
C THR A 72 -3.77 25.75 -45.06
N ILE A 73 -4.05 24.74 -44.21
CA ILE A 73 -3.00 23.94 -43.56
C ILE A 73 -2.34 22.94 -44.51
N GLN A 74 -3.07 22.39 -45.48
CA GLN A 74 -2.50 21.57 -46.55
C GLN A 74 -1.63 22.38 -47.51
N GLY A 75 -1.93 23.68 -47.64
CA GLY A 75 -1.07 24.64 -48.33
C GLY A 75 0.18 25.03 -47.56
N GLY A 76 0.46 24.45 -46.39
CA GLY A 76 1.64 24.75 -45.57
C GLY A 76 1.51 26.02 -44.71
N HIS A 77 0.32 26.62 -44.62
CA HIS A 77 0.11 27.87 -43.90
C HIS A 77 -0.63 27.63 -42.57
N PRO A 78 -0.33 28.41 -41.52
CA PRO A 78 -1.14 28.40 -40.30
C PRO A 78 -2.56 28.87 -40.58
N TRP A 79 -3.53 28.26 -39.89
CA TRP A 79 -4.93 28.64 -39.91
C TRP A 79 -5.39 29.04 -38.51
N SER A 80 -6.19 30.11 -38.41
CA SER A 80 -6.78 30.56 -37.15
C SER A 80 -8.27 30.79 -37.35
N GLY A 81 -9.09 30.31 -36.42
CA GLY A 81 -10.53 30.50 -36.49
C GLY A 81 -11.27 30.03 -35.25
N LEU A 82 -12.49 30.52 -35.08
CA LEU A 82 -13.36 30.09 -33.99
C LEU A 82 -13.96 28.72 -34.33
N VAL A 83 -13.91 27.81 -33.37
CA VAL A 83 -14.42 26.45 -33.55
C VAL A 83 -15.30 26.10 -32.36
N LYS A 84 -16.53 25.67 -32.68
CA LYS A 84 -17.44 25.04 -31.73
C LYS A 84 -17.16 23.54 -31.71
N ASN A 85 -16.78 23.03 -30.55
CA ASN A 85 -16.55 21.60 -30.32
C ASN A 85 -17.63 21.02 -29.40
N ARG A 86 -17.83 19.71 -29.51
CA ARG A 86 -18.75 18.92 -28.70
C ARG A 86 -17.95 18.11 -27.67
N ARG A 87 -18.43 18.08 -26.44
CA ARG A 87 -17.94 17.20 -25.36
C ARG A 87 -18.53 15.80 -25.47
N LYS A 88 -17.97 14.85 -24.73
CA LYS A 88 -18.51 13.47 -24.66
C LYS A 88 -19.95 13.41 -24.17
N ASN A 89 -20.32 14.25 -23.20
CA ASN A 89 -21.66 14.31 -22.61
C ASN A 89 -22.71 15.03 -23.48
N GLY A 90 -22.31 15.55 -24.65
CA GLY A 90 -23.19 16.30 -25.56
C GLY A 90 -23.10 17.82 -25.43
N ASP A 91 -22.54 18.36 -24.34
CA ASP A 91 -22.34 19.81 -24.19
C ASP A 91 -21.35 20.33 -25.25
N HIS A 92 -21.20 21.65 -25.34
CA HIS A 92 -20.25 22.24 -26.29
C HIS A 92 -19.33 23.25 -25.64
N TYR A 93 -18.21 23.55 -26.29
CA TYR A 93 -17.29 24.60 -25.87
C TYR A 93 -16.72 25.31 -27.09
N TRP A 94 -16.48 26.61 -26.92
CA TRP A 94 -15.88 27.45 -27.96
C TRP A 94 -14.38 27.61 -27.74
N VAL A 95 -13.64 27.55 -28.84
CA VAL A 95 -12.20 27.79 -28.85
C VAL A 95 -11.83 28.75 -29.97
N LEU A 96 -10.86 29.61 -29.72
CA LEU A 96 -10.05 30.19 -30.79
C LEU A 96 -8.97 29.17 -31.14
N ALA A 97 -9.20 28.41 -32.21
CA ALA A 97 -8.28 27.37 -32.64
C ALA A 97 -7.24 27.97 -33.57
N ASN A 98 -5.98 27.63 -33.31
CA ASN A 98 -4.92 27.88 -34.24
C ASN A 98 -4.26 26.56 -34.62
N VAL A 99 -4.16 26.29 -35.92
CA VAL A 99 -3.68 25.02 -36.47
C VAL A 99 -2.47 25.31 -37.36
N THR A 100 -1.36 24.65 -37.07
CA THR A 100 -0.10 24.79 -37.80
C THR A 100 0.35 23.43 -38.33
N PRO A 101 0.76 23.32 -39.60
CA PRO A 101 1.40 22.10 -40.10
C PRO A 101 2.71 21.85 -39.35
N VAL A 102 2.90 20.63 -38.88
CA VAL A 102 4.16 20.17 -38.28
C VAL A 102 5.06 19.70 -39.42
N ILE A 103 6.24 20.30 -39.53
CA ILE A 103 7.19 20.03 -40.61
C ILE A 103 8.40 19.31 -40.02
N ASP A 104 8.75 18.17 -40.61
CA ASP A 104 9.96 17.40 -40.29
C ASP A 104 10.66 17.01 -41.59
N GLY A 105 11.98 17.19 -41.67
CA GLY A 105 12.75 16.98 -42.91
C GLY A 105 12.22 17.75 -44.13
N GLY A 106 11.59 18.91 -43.92
CA GLY A 106 10.98 19.72 -44.99
C GLY A 106 9.62 19.21 -45.50
N ARG A 107 9.05 18.16 -44.88
CA ARG A 107 7.74 17.60 -45.24
C ARG A 107 6.77 17.76 -44.07
N THR A 108 5.51 18.06 -44.37
CA THR A 108 4.45 18.04 -43.36
C THR A 108 4.23 16.60 -42.89
N THR A 109 4.34 16.36 -41.58
CA THR A 109 4.13 15.05 -40.93
C THR A 109 2.83 14.98 -40.14
N GLY A 110 2.25 16.14 -39.82
CA GLY A 110 1.03 16.23 -39.03
C GLY A 110 0.56 17.66 -38.86
N TYR A 111 -0.39 17.86 -37.95
CA TYR A 111 -0.90 19.19 -37.61
C TYR A 111 -0.95 19.37 -36.11
N MET A 112 -0.50 20.53 -35.63
CA MET A 112 -0.61 20.91 -34.22
C MET A 112 -1.69 21.97 -34.09
N SER A 113 -2.61 21.76 -33.15
CA SER A 113 -3.61 22.75 -32.80
C SER A 113 -3.42 23.21 -31.37
N VAL A 114 -3.31 24.52 -31.19
CA VAL A 114 -3.32 25.18 -29.88
C VAL A 114 -4.53 26.10 -29.81
N ARG A 115 -5.30 25.95 -28.73
CA ARG A 115 -6.62 26.54 -28.55
C ARG A 115 -6.65 27.36 -27.27
N THR A 116 -7.12 28.59 -27.41
CA THR A 116 -7.34 29.49 -26.28
C THR A 116 -8.81 29.79 -26.13
N LYS A 117 -9.20 30.22 -24.94
CA LYS A 117 -10.55 30.72 -24.68
C LYS A 117 -10.83 31.96 -25.56
N PRO A 118 -11.91 31.97 -26.35
CA PRO A 118 -12.34 33.14 -27.10
C PRO A 118 -13.09 34.12 -26.21
N THR A 119 -13.17 35.40 -26.61
CA THR A 119 -14.01 36.37 -25.91
C THR A 119 -15.49 36.09 -26.17
N SER A 120 -16.37 36.51 -25.26
CA SER A 120 -17.81 36.36 -25.47
C SER A 120 -18.29 37.06 -26.74
N GLU A 121 -17.73 38.24 -27.06
CA GLU A 121 -18.05 38.95 -28.31
C GLU A 121 -17.68 38.14 -29.56
N GLN A 122 -16.49 37.51 -29.55
CA GLN A 122 -16.04 36.62 -30.63
C GLN A 122 -16.99 35.44 -30.83
N VAL A 123 -17.45 34.82 -29.74
CA VAL A 123 -18.41 33.71 -29.78
C VAL A 123 -19.73 34.14 -30.42
N HIS A 124 -20.34 35.23 -29.94
CA HIS A 124 -21.62 35.73 -30.49
C HIS A 124 -21.49 36.09 -31.98
N ALA A 125 -20.39 36.74 -32.38
CA ALA A 125 -20.14 37.09 -33.78
C ALA A 125 -19.99 35.85 -34.67
N ALA A 126 -19.27 34.83 -34.20
CA ALA A 126 -19.11 33.57 -34.92
C ALA A 126 -20.42 32.78 -35.02
N GLU A 127 -21.23 32.76 -33.95
CA GLU A 127 -22.54 32.11 -33.97
C GLU A 127 -23.46 32.71 -35.02
N ALA A 128 -23.58 34.04 -35.05
CA ALA A 128 -24.37 34.75 -36.04
C ALA A 128 -23.85 34.51 -37.47
N LEU A 129 -22.52 34.52 -37.67
CA LEU A 129 -21.91 34.27 -38.96
C LEU A 129 -22.15 32.83 -39.45
N TYR A 130 -21.95 31.86 -38.58
CA TYR A 130 -22.08 30.45 -38.91
C TYR A 130 -23.53 30.05 -39.13
N ALA A 131 -24.50 30.67 -38.42
CA ALA A 131 -25.91 30.54 -38.72
C ALA A 131 -26.23 30.98 -40.17
N ARG A 132 -25.78 32.17 -40.56
CA ARG A 132 -25.96 32.68 -41.94
C ARG A 132 -25.30 31.79 -42.98
N MET A 133 -24.08 31.32 -42.74
CA MET A 133 -23.41 30.38 -43.65
C MET A 133 -24.16 29.06 -43.84
N ARG A 134 -24.80 28.54 -42.77
CA ARG A 134 -25.64 27.34 -42.85
C ARG A 134 -26.91 27.58 -43.67
N GLU A 135 -27.57 28.71 -43.46
CA GLU A 135 -28.76 29.12 -44.24
C GLU A 135 -28.41 29.30 -45.73
N GLU A 136 -27.30 29.96 -46.04
CA GLU A 136 -26.82 30.13 -47.41
C GLU A 136 -26.53 28.78 -48.08
N ALA A 137 -25.83 27.88 -47.37
CA ALA A 137 -25.53 26.55 -47.87
C ALA A 137 -26.79 25.72 -48.13
N ALA A 138 -27.80 25.80 -47.24
CA ALA A 138 -29.11 25.17 -47.43
C ALA A 138 -29.85 25.75 -48.66
N ALA A 139 -29.67 27.04 -48.95
CA ALA A 139 -30.21 27.70 -50.13
C ALA A 139 -29.35 27.53 -51.40
N GLY A 140 -28.28 26.71 -51.37
CA GLY A 140 -27.37 26.49 -52.49
C GLY A 140 -26.48 27.70 -52.85
N ARG A 141 -26.36 28.67 -51.93
CA ARG A 141 -25.56 29.91 -52.10
C ARG A 141 -24.29 29.83 -51.25
N ALA A 142 -23.24 30.52 -51.69
CA ALA A 142 -22.00 30.66 -50.94
C ALA A 142 -21.56 32.13 -50.98
N LEU A 143 -22.33 33.02 -50.34
CA LEU A 143 -22.05 34.45 -50.34
C LEU A 143 -20.96 34.77 -49.33
N HIS A 144 -21.03 34.18 -48.14
CA HIS A 144 -20.00 34.27 -47.10
C HIS A 144 -19.05 33.07 -47.17
N VAL A 145 -17.79 33.33 -47.52
CA VAL A 145 -16.74 32.33 -47.72
C VAL A 145 -15.55 32.68 -46.85
N LEU A 146 -14.85 31.67 -46.33
CA LEU A 146 -13.65 31.86 -45.51
C LEU A 146 -12.38 31.62 -46.34
N SER A 147 -11.35 32.40 -46.07
CA SER A 147 -10.02 32.24 -46.65
C SER A 147 -8.97 32.53 -45.58
N ALA A 148 -8.23 31.49 -45.16
CA ALA A 148 -7.26 31.56 -44.06
C ALA A 148 -7.87 32.16 -42.77
N GLY A 149 -9.11 31.80 -42.46
CA GLY A 149 -9.85 32.28 -41.28
C GLY A 149 -10.56 33.63 -41.44
N GLU A 150 -10.27 34.38 -42.51
CA GLU A 150 -10.89 35.69 -42.74
C GLU A 150 -12.17 35.58 -43.58
N LEU A 151 -13.21 36.32 -43.18
CA LEU A 151 -14.48 36.41 -43.90
C LEU A 151 -14.32 37.17 -45.22
N GLN A 152 -14.69 36.52 -46.31
CA GLN A 152 -14.79 37.11 -47.64
C GLN A 152 -16.22 37.02 -48.16
N ARG A 153 -16.71 38.10 -48.76
CA ARG A 153 -17.99 38.11 -49.48
C ARG A 153 -17.79 37.89 -50.97
N ARG A 154 -18.47 36.91 -51.56
CA ARG A 154 -18.54 36.69 -53.01
C ARG A 154 -19.55 37.65 -53.65
N SER A 155 -19.18 38.94 -53.75
CA SER A 155 -19.93 39.97 -54.49
C SER A 155 -19.14 40.46 -55.72
N PRO A 156 -19.79 40.80 -56.86
CA PRO A 156 -19.13 41.41 -58.02
C PRO A 156 -18.35 42.69 -57.64
N LEU A 157 -18.92 43.52 -56.76
CA LEU A 157 -18.29 44.73 -56.21
C LEU A 157 -17.10 44.42 -55.30
N ALA A 158 -17.09 43.28 -54.62
CA ALA A 158 -15.96 42.85 -53.80
C ALA A 158 -14.73 42.47 -54.66
N ARG A 159 -14.89 42.16 -55.95
CA ARG A 159 -13.76 41.92 -56.87
C ARG A 159 -12.92 43.18 -57.10
N LEU A 160 -13.57 44.35 -57.18
CA LEU A 160 -12.92 45.66 -57.30
C LEU A 160 -12.19 46.06 -56.01
N GLY A 161 -12.77 45.78 -54.83
CA GLY A 161 -12.09 45.99 -53.54
C GLY A 161 -10.86 45.09 -53.31
N ARG A 162 -10.84 43.88 -53.90
CA ARG A 162 -9.64 43.01 -53.91
C ARG A 162 -8.53 43.56 -54.80
N ALA A 163 -8.90 44.22 -55.89
CA ALA A 163 -8.01 45.05 -56.68
C ALA A 163 -7.65 46.38 -55.98
N ALA A 164 -7.93 46.58 -54.68
CA ALA A 164 -7.36 47.67 -53.87
C ALA A 164 -6.33 47.16 -52.83
N ARG A 165 -6.22 45.83 -52.67
CA ARG A 165 -5.26 45.16 -51.76
C ARG A 165 -3.94 44.84 -52.47
N TRP A 166 -3.36 45.82 -53.15
CA TRP A 166 -2.13 45.64 -53.94
C TRP A 166 -0.96 45.41 -52.99
N ALA A 167 -0.07 44.48 -53.35
CA ALA A 167 1.14 44.23 -52.57
C ALA A 167 1.97 45.53 -52.47
N PHE A 168 2.78 45.67 -51.43
CA PHE A 168 3.67 46.83 -51.27
C PHE A 168 4.48 47.12 -52.54
N GLY A 169 4.97 46.08 -53.23
CA GLY A 169 5.65 46.18 -54.53
C GLY A 169 4.79 46.69 -55.69
N GLN A 170 3.49 46.42 -55.69
CA GLN A 170 2.56 46.89 -56.72
C GLN A 170 2.11 48.34 -56.46
N ARG A 171 1.98 48.73 -55.18
CA ARG A 171 1.70 50.12 -54.78
C ARG A 171 2.88 51.05 -55.08
N THR A 172 4.10 50.59 -54.82
CA THR A 172 5.34 51.29 -55.18
C THR A 172 5.46 51.41 -56.70
N LEU A 173 5.23 50.34 -57.47
CA LEU A 173 5.25 50.40 -58.93
C LEU A 173 4.19 51.36 -59.51
N LEU A 174 2.95 51.32 -59.02
CA LEU A 174 1.90 52.25 -59.46
C LEU A 174 2.22 53.70 -59.14
N SER A 175 2.71 53.97 -57.94
CA SER A 175 3.06 55.34 -57.56
C SER A 175 4.19 55.87 -58.43
N LEU A 176 5.20 55.04 -58.73
CA LEU A 176 6.25 55.38 -59.70
C LEU A 176 5.71 55.63 -61.11
N LEU A 177 4.79 54.79 -61.60
CA LEU A 177 4.15 54.96 -62.92
C LEU A 177 3.26 56.21 -62.98
N ALA A 178 2.43 56.44 -61.95
CA ALA A 178 1.58 57.63 -61.85
C ALA A 178 2.40 58.91 -61.75
N MET A 179 3.54 58.85 -61.06
CA MET A 179 4.51 59.92 -60.99
C MET A 179 5.19 60.20 -62.32
N GLY A 180 5.61 59.17 -63.05
CA GLY A 180 6.17 59.29 -64.39
C GLY A 180 5.15 59.90 -65.37
N ALA A 181 3.89 59.47 -65.31
CA ALA A 181 2.81 60.01 -66.13
C ALA A 181 2.47 61.48 -65.77
N ALA A 182 2.40 61.81 -64.48
CA ALA A 182 2.19 63.17 -64.02
C ALA A 182 3.34 64.10 -64.44
N GLY A 183 4.59 63.61 -64.42
CA GLY A 183 5.74 64.36 -64.91
C GLY A 183 5.72 64.60 -66.41
N ALA A 184 5.33 63.58 -67.21
CA ALA A 184 5.17 63.72 -68.66
C ALA A 184 4.03 64.70 -69.04
N LEU A 185 2.94 64.70 -68.28
CA LEU A 185 1.82 65.65 -68.45
C LEU A 185 2.22 67.08 -68.05
N LEU A 186 2.87 67.26 -66.89
CA LEU A 186 3.34 68.59 -66.46
C LEU A 186 4.39 69.15 -67.44
N GLY A 187 5.23 68.30 -68.01
CA GLY A 187 6.22 68.68 -69.01
C GLY A 187 5.64 69.12 -70.37
N SER A 188 4.41 68.72 -70.70
CA SER A 188 3.74 69.08 -71.96
C SER A 188 2.89 70.36 -71.88
N TYR A 189 2.53 70.82 -70.68
CA TYR A 189 1.75 72.05 -70.46
C TYR A 189 2.56 73.24 -69.90
N MET A 190 3.78 73.02 -69.43
CA MET A 190 4.62 74.06 -68.80
C MET A 190 5.66 74.64 -69.80
N PRO A 191 5.90 75.97 -69.79
CA PRO A 191 6.84 76.62 -70.71
C PRO A 191 8.32 76.38 -70.35
N SER A 192 8.62 75.84 -69.17
CA SER A 192 9.99 75.47 -68.76
C SER A 192 10.05 74.05 -68.22
N HIS A 193 10.90 73.21 -68.84
CA HIS A 193 11.09 71.82 -68.43
C HIS A 193 11.79 71.70 -67.07
N THR A 194 12.54 72.73 -66.64
CA THR A 194 13.28 72.75 -65.36
C THR A 194 12.35 72.77 -64.14
N LEU A 195 11.28 73.57 -64.17
CA LEU A 195 10.29 73.60 -63.07
C LEU A 195 9.49 72.30 -62.97
N ALA A 196 9.13 71.70 -64.12
CA ALA A 196 8.44 70.42 -64.17
C ALA A 196 9.30 69.28 -63.59
N ILE A 197 10.60 69.24 -63.91
CA ILE A 197 11.56 68.28 -63.35
C ILE A 197 11.75 68.50 -61.84
N GLY A 198 11.84 69.75 -61.39
CA GLY A 198 11.96 70.08 -59.96
C GLY A 198 10.77 69.61 -59.13
N MET A 199 9.53 69.93 -59.56
CA MET A 199 8.30 69.54 -58.86
C MET A 199 8.09 68.02 -58.81
N THR A 200 8.38 67.32 -59.91
CA THR A 200 8.28 65.85 -59.97
C THR A 200 9.31 65.16 -59.08
N SER A 201 10.53 65.70 -58.99
CA SER A 201 11.58 65.20 -58.11
C SER A 201 11.21 65.36 -56.63
N VAL A 202 10.64 66.51 -56.23
CA VAL A 202 10.17 66.75 -54.86
C VAL A 202 9.00 65.83 -54.52
N ALA A 203 8.04 65.67 -55.44
CA ALA A 203 6.97 64.69 -55.28
C ALA A 203 7.53 63.26 -55.13
N ALA A 204 8.65 62.94 -55.79
CA ALA A 204 9.26 61.61 -55.76
C ALA A 204 9.87 61.32 -54.39
N LEU A 205 10.57 62.30 -53.84
CA LEU A 205 11.16 62.23 -52.52
C LEU A 205 10.09 62.14 -51.43
N LEU A 206 9.01 62.93 -51.53
CA LEU A 206 7.89 62.88 -50.59
C LEU A 206 7.12 61.55 -50.67
N ALA A 207 6.85 61.06 -51.88
CA ALA A 207 6.22 59.76 -52.09
C ALA A 207 7.12 58.61 -51.60
N GLY A 208 8.43 58.69 -51.86
CA GLY A 208 9.44 57.75 -51.37
C GLY A 208 9.51 57.71 -49.85
N ALA A 209 9.60 58.87 -49.18
CA ALA A 209 9.60 58.97 -47.73
C ALA A 209 8.27 58.47 -47.11
N TRP A 210 7.14 58.73 -47.76
CA TRP A 210 5.83 58.22 -47.33
C TRP A 210 5.73 56.69 -47.48
N LEU A 211 6.19 56.13 -48.61
CA LEU A 211 6.25 54.68 -48.85
C LEU A 211 7.21 53.98 -47.88
N GLN A 212 8.36 54.58 -47.59
CA GLN A 212 9.30 54.07 -46.60
C GLN A 212 8.69 54.03 -45.21
N ARG A 213 8.03 55.11 -44.76
CA ARG A 213 7.31 55.13 -43.47
C ARG A 213 6.19 54.10 -43.41
N LEU A 214 5.47 53.87 -44.51
CA LEU A 214 4.43 52.84 -44.61
C LEU A 214 4.99 51.41 -44.52
N GLY A 215 6.24 51.19 -44.92
CA GLY A 215 6.94 49.90 -44.83
C GLY A 215 7.63 49.67 -43.47
N ASP A 216 8.35 50.68 -42.98
CA ASP A 216 9.20 50.56 -41.78
C ASP A 216 8.39 50.43 -40.49
N GLN A 217 7.25 51.13 -40.36
CA GLN A 217 6.41 51.04 -39.17
C GLN A 217 5.90 49.62 -38.88
N PRO A 218 5.28 48.89 -39.83
CA PRO A 218 4.82 47.54 -39.57
C PRO A 218 5.96 46.53 -39.39
N LEU A 219 7.10 46.71 -40.07
CA LEU A 219 8.30 45.88 -39.85
C LEU A 219 8.90 46.10 -38.46
N GLY A 220 8.97 47.34 -37.99
CA GLY A 220 9.42 47.68 -36.64
C GLY A 220 8.55 47.05 -35.55
N ARG A 221 7.23 46.95 -35.77
CA ARG A 221 6.31 46.24 -34.85
C ARG A 221 6.57 44.74 -34.82
N ILE A 222 6.75 44.12 -35.99
CA ILE A 222 7.10 42.69 -36.08
C ILE A 222 8.42 42.42 -35.35
N LEU A 223 9.42 43.27 -35.56
CA LEU A 223 10.72 43.15 -34.90
C LEU A 223 10.59 43.32 -33.39
N GLN A 224 9.77 44.26 -32.91
CA GLN A 224 9.51 44.43 -31.48
C GLN A 224 8.83 43.19 -30.86
N SER A 225 7.83 42.62 -31.53
CA SER A 225 7.17 41.39 -31.08
C SER A 225 8.13 40.19 -31.08
N ALA A 226 8.96 40.06 -32.12
CA ALA A 226 9.98 39.02 -32.18
C ALA A 226 11.04 39.17 -31.07
N ASN A 227 11.50 40.39 -30.80
CA ASN A 227 12.46 40.67 -29.73
C ASN A 227 11.89 40.40 -28.33
N ARG A 228 10.61 40.72 -28.09
CA ARG A 228 9.93 40.37 -26.84
C ARG A 228 9.82 38.87 -26.65
N LEU A 229 9.43 38.15 -27.71
CA LEU A 229 9.34 36.70 -27.71
C LEU A 229 10.72 36.05 -27.46
N ALA A 230 11.77 36.56 -28.09
CA ALA A 230 13.15 36.13 -27.87
C ALA A 230 13.64 36.42 -26.45
N ALA A 231 13.13 37.48 -25.80
CA ALA A 231 13.39 37.80 -24.41
C ALA A 231 12.51 37.01 -23.40
N GLY A 232 11.69 36.07 -23.88
CA GLY A 232 10.81 35.25 -23.05
C GLY A 232 9.54 35.96 -22.57
N ASP A 233 9.20 37.14 -23.10
CA ASP A 233 7.95 37.84 -22.77
C ASP A 233 6.78 37.31 -23.60
N LEU A 234 6.01 36.39 -23.02
CA LEU A 234 4.86 35.73 -23.62
C LEU A 234 3.53 36.40 -23.24
N ALA A 235 3.54 37.38 -22.31
CA ALA A 235 2.35 38.02 -21.75
C ALA A 235 1.57 38.85 -22.79
N THR A 236 2.19 39.23 -23.90
CA THR A 236 1.60 40.16 -24.87
C THR A 236 0.73 39.45 -25.91
N ARG A 237 -0.59 39.65 -25.82
CA ARG A 237 -1.57 39.29 -26.87
C ARG A 237 -1.90 40.51 -27.71
N ARG A 238 -1.36 40.60 -28.93
CA ARG A 238 -1.68 41.68 -29.86
C ARG A 238 -2.26 41.12 -31.15
N THR A 239 -3.38 41.68 -31.60
CA THR A 239 -4.13 41.26 -32.79
C THR A 239 -4.06 42.34 -33.86
N ASP A 240 -2.89 42.53 -34.48
CA ASP A 240 -2.77 43.49 -35.58
C ASP A 240 -3.33 42.86 -36.87
N SER A 241 -4.46 43.38 -37.35
CA SER A 241 -5.19 42.92 -38.55
C SER A 241 -4.60 43.52 -39.84
N ALA A 242 -3.28 43.42 -40.01
CA ALA A 242 -2.61 43.85 -41.23
C ALA A 242 -2.81 42.78 -42.33
N GLY A 243 -3.28 43.18 -43.52
CA GLY A 243 -3.33 42.29 -44.68
C GLY A 243 -1.95 42.09 -45.34
N GLY A 244 -1.81 41.07 -46.19
CA GLY A 244 -0.59 40.83 -46.98
C GLY A 244 0.50 40.03 -46.24
N LEU A 245 1.75 40.11 -46.73
CA LEU A 245 2.89 39.33 -46.19
C LEU A 245 3.18 39.66 -44.72
N ILE A 246 3.14 40.94 -44.36
CA ILE A 246 3.36 41.44 -42.99
C ILE A 246 2.36 40.80 -42.01
N GLY A 247 1.08 40.73 -42.40
CA GLY A 247 0.05 40.04 -41.63
C GLY A 247 0.34 38.55 -41.41
N ARG A 248 0.85 37.87 -42.44
CA ARG A 248 1.23 36.45 -42.32
C ARG A 248 2.38 36.24 -41.34
N ILE A 249 3.41 37.09 -41.39
CA ILE A 249 4.54 37.03 -40.45
C ILE A 249 4.06 37.29 -39.01
N HIS A 250 3.25 38.33 -38.82
CA HIS A 250 2.69 38.64 -37.50
C HIS A 250 1.86 37.48 -36.95
N ARG A 251 0.98 36.87 -37.76
CA ARG A 251 0.21 35.68 -37.34
C ARG A 251 1.08 34.49 -36.98
N GLY A 252 2.16 34.24 -37.74
CA GLY A 252 3.15 33.21 -37.41
C GLY A 252 3.82 33.44 -36.06
N LEU A 253 4.21 34.70 -35.76
CA LEU A 253 4.78 35.07 -34.46
C LEU A 253 3.77 34.97 -33.31
N SER A 254 2.53 35.43 -33.52
CA SER A 254 1.45 35.26 -32.54
C SER A 254 1.21 33.78 -32.24
N GLN A 255 1.28 32.93 -33.28
CA GLN A 255 1.13 31.49 -33.11
C GLN A 255 2.27 30.87 -32.30
N LEU A 256 3.50 31.28 -32.60
CA LEU A 256 4.66 30.85 -31.83
C LEU A 256 4.53 31.25 -30.36
N ASN A 257 4.07 32.47 -30.08
CA ASN A 257 3.83 32.95 -28.72
C ASN A 257 2.80 32.07 -27.98
N VAL A 258 1.65 31.80 -28.60
CA VAL A 258 0.60 30.96 -27.99
C VAL A 258 1.09 29.52 -27.74
N ASN A 259 1.85 28.94 -28.67
CA ASN A 259 2.42 27.61 -28.49
C ASN A 259 3.43 27.58 -27.33
N LEU A 260 4.31 28.58 -27.23
CA LEU A 260 5.30 28.66 -26.15
C LEU A 260 4.63 28.90 -24.79
N GLN A 261 3.60 29.75 -24.72
CA GLN A 261 2.81 29.96 -23.51
C GLN A 261 2.18 28.64 -23.03
N ALA A 262 1.64 27.83 -23.94
CA ALA A 262 1.07 26.53 -23.61
C ALA A 262 2.11 25.58 -23.01
N VAL A 263 3.26 25.43 -23.67
CA VAL A 263 4.34 24.52 -23.22
C VAL A 263 4.90 24.97 -21.88
N VAL A 264 5.18 26.27 -21.71
CA VAL A 264 5.70 26.83 -20.45
C VAL A 264 4.71 26.65 -19.31
N SER A 265 3.42 26.87 -19.55
CA SER A 265 2.37 26.65 -18.54
C SER A 265 2.28 25.19 -18.14
N ASP A 266 2.24 24.27 -19.10
CA ASP A 266 2.16 22.82 -18.84
C ASP A 266 3.39 22.36 -18.03
N VAL A 267 4.60 22.82 -18.37
CA VAL A 267 5.82 22.48 -17.62
C VAL A 267 5.74 23.02 -16.18
N ARG A 268 5.29 24.26 -15.95
CA ARG A 268 5.15 24.81 -14.58
C ARG A 268 4.23 23.96 -13.72
N THR A 269 3.05 23.62 -14.24
CA THR A 269 2.07 22.79 -13.50
C THR A 269 2.63 21.40 -13.18
N GLN A 270 3.36 20.77 -14.10
CA GLN A 270 3.96 19.46 -13.85
C GLN A 270 5.07 19.52 -12.79
N VAL A 271 5.87 20.59 -12.78
CA VAL A 271 6.94 20.77 -11.78
C VAL A 271 6.37 21.07 -10.39
N GLU A 272 5.29 21.85 -10.30
CA GLU A 272 4.55 22.06 -9.05
C GLU A 272 4.04 20.73 -8.49
N GLY A 273 3.40 19.90 -9.33
CA GLY A 273 2.97 18.55 -8.95
C GLY A 273 4.14 17.66 -8.48
N MET A 274 5.30 17.76 -9.12
CA MET A 274 6.50 17.03 -8.70
C MET A 274 7.01 17.50 -7.33
N HIS A 275 6.91 18.79 -7.03
CA HIS A 275 7.31 19.35 -5.75
C HIS A 275 6.41 18.86 -4.61
N ASP A 276 5.09 18.82 -4.83
CA ASP A 276 4.13 18.30 -3.85
C ASP A 276 4.31 16.80 -3.61
N ALA A 277 4.46 16.00 -4.67
CA ALA A 277 4.74 14.57 -4.55
C ALA A 277 6.05 14.30 -3.75
N THR A 278 7.08 15.13 -3.96
CA THR A 278 8.36 14.97 -3.26
C THR A 278 8.26 15.33 -1.77
N ARG A 279 7.46 16.34 -1.41
CA ARG A 279 7.16 16.65 0.00
C ARG A 279 6.42 15.50 0.67
N GLU A 280 5.45 14.90 0.00
CA GLU A 280 4.72 13.74 0.50
C GLU A 280 5.64 12.54 0.75
N ILE A 281 6.54 12.23 -0.20
CA ILE A 281 7.56 11.18 -0.04
C ILE A 281 8.47 11.47 1.16
N SER A 282 8.89 12.73 1.33
CA SER A 282 9.79 13.13 2.44
C SER A 282 9.10 12.97 3.80
N ALA A 283 7.83 13.40 3.90
CA ALA A 283 7.03 13.22 5.11
C ALA A 283 6.78 11.73 5.42
N GLY A 284 6.46 10.93 4.40
CA GLY A 284 6.30 9.49 4.54
C GLY A 284 7.59 8.77 4.95
N SER A 285 8.74 9.23 4.46
CA SER A 285 10.05 8.69 4.84
C SER A 285 10.37 8.99 6.31
N ALA A 286 10.04 10.19 6.79
CA ALA A 286 10.20 10.56 8.21
C ALA A 286 9.30 9.72 9.14
N ASP A 287 8.05 9.49 8.76
CA ASP A 287 7.14 8.58 9.50
C ASP A 287 7.69 7.15 9.55
N LEU A 288 8.15 6.63 8.40
CA LEU A 288 8.74 5.31 8.31
C LEU A 288 10.01 5.19 9.17
N SER A 289 10.84 6.24 9.24
CA SER A 289 12.01 6.30 10.13
C SER A 289 11.59 6.11 11.59
N SER A 290 10.66 6.93 12.07
CA SER A 290 10.16 6.89 13.45
C SER A 290 9.59 5.51 13.81
N ARG A 291 8.81 4.91 12.89
CA ARG A 291 8.27 3.56 13.08
C ARG A 291 9.36 2.49 13.09
N THR A 292 10.39 2.63 12.27
CA THR A 292 11.54 1.71 12.23
C THR A 292 12.34 1.77 13.53
N GLU A 293 12.57 2.97 14.08
CA GLU A 293 13.22 3.16 15.39
C GLU A 293 12.39 2.56 16.53
N ALA A 294 11.09 2.80 16.55
CA ALA A 294 10.18 2.20 17.53
C ALA A 294 10.16 0.67 17.43
N GLN A 295 10.18 0.13 16.20
CA GLN A 295 10.26 -1.31 15.96
C GLN A 295 11.58 -1.89 16.49
N ALA A 296 12.71 -1.22 16.27
CA ALA A 296 14.00 -1.66 16.80
C ALA A 296 13.98 -1.75 18.34
N SER A 297 13.42 -0.74 19.02
CA SER A 297 13.26 -0.74 20.48
C SER A 297 12.38 -1.91 20.97
N ASN A 298 11.24 -2.15 20.30
CA ASN A 298 10.35 -3.27 20.63
C ASN A 298 11.03 -4.64 20.41
N LEU A 299 11.85 -4.76 19.37
CA LEU A 299 12.62 -5.99 19.10
C LEU A 299 13.67 -6.23 20.20
N GLN A 300 14.35 -5.19 20.68
CA GLN A 300 15.28 -5.31 21.81
C GLN A 300 14.58 -5.80 23.09
N GLN A 301 13.42 -5.24 23.41
CA GLN A 301 12.64 -5.70 24.57
C GLN A 301 12.14 -7.15 24.41
N THR A 302 11.74 -7.52 23.18
CA THR A 302 11.31 -8.88 22.86
C THR A 302 12.48 -9.86 23.01
N ALA A 303 13.67 -9.52 22.51
CA ALA A 303 14.88 -10.31 22.66
C ALA A 303 15.24 -10.54 24.14
N ALA A 304 15.24 -9.48 24.95
CA ALA A 304 15.48 -9.59 26.40
C ALA A 304 14.45 -10.51 27.09
N SER A 305 13.18 -10.44 26.68
CA SER A 305 12.13 -11.32 27.20
C SER A 305 12.34 -12.79 26.80
N LEU A 306 12.83 -13.04 25.59
CA LEU A 306 13.16 -14.38 25.11
C LEU A 306 14.37 -14.98 25.82
N GLU A 307 15.39 -14.17 26.13
CA GLU A 307 16.52 -14.61 26.95
C GLU A 307 16.05 -15.04 28.34
N GLN A 308 15.19 -14.24 28.99
CA GLN A 308 14.62 -14.58 30.29
C GLN A 308 13.73 -15.83 30.24
N MET A 309 12.90 -15.98 29.19
CA MET A 309 12.11 -17.20 28.99
C MET A 309 13.00 -18.42 28.80
N THR A 310 14.05 -18.31 27.99
CA THR A 310 15.02 -19.40 27.76
C THR A 310 15.67 -19.84 29.07
N ALA A 311 16.09 -18.88 29.90
CA ALA A 311 16.66 -19.16 31.22
C ALA A 311 15.65 -19.88 32.13
N THR A 312 14.39 -19.46 32.13
CA THR A 312 13.32 -20.05 32.97
C THR A 312 12.97 -21.47 32.52
N ILE A 313 12.84 -21.70 31.21
CA ILE A 313 12.57 -23.04 30.64
C ILE A 313 13.71 -24.00 30.99
N LYS A 314 14.96 -23.55 30.89
CA LYS A 314 16.12 -24.35 31.30
C LYS A 314 16.09 -24.69 32.79
N ALA A 315 15.80 -23.71 33.64
CA ALA A 315 15.66 -23.91 35.07
C ALA A 315 14.55 -24.91 35.42
N ASN A 316 13.41 -24.87 34.69
CA ASN A 316 12.31 -25.83 34.84
C ASN A 316 12.71 -27.25 34.43
N ALA A 317 13.41 -27.41 33.30
CA ALA A 317 13.93 -28.71 32.87
C ALA A 317 14.90 -29.30 33.91
N ASP A 318 15.83 -28.49 34.42
CA ASP A 318 16.77 -28.92 35.47
C ASP A 318 16.04 -29.27 36.78
N ALA A 319 15.02 -28.50 37.17
CA ALA A 319 14.20 -28.77 38.35
C ALA A 319 13.39 -30.06 38.19
N ALA A 320 12.82 -30.32 37.01
CA ALA A 320 12.15 -31.57 36.69
C ALA A 320 13.13 -32.75 36.77
N GLY A 321 14.35 -32.62 36.24
CA GLY A 321 15.40 -33.63 36.37
C GLY A 321 15.71 -33.98 37.83
N ARG A 322 15.87 -32.97 38.70
CA ARG A 322 16.09 -33.20 40.15
C ARG A 322 14.88 -33.84 40.82
N ALA A 323 13.66 -33.42 40.48
CA ALA A 323 12.43 -33.98 41.04
C ALA A 323 12.24 -35.45 40.64
N ALA A 324 12.62 -35.84 39.41
CA ALA A 324 12.56 -37.21 38.94
C ALA A 324 13.49 -38.12 39.75
N GLU A 325 14.70 -37.64 40.06
CA GLU A 325 15.65 -38.39 40.89
C GLU A 325 15.14 -38.57 42.32
N LEU A 326 14.60 -37.52 42.93
CA LEU A 326 13.95 -37.59 44.26
C LEU A 326 12.77 -38.58 44.28
N ALA A 327 11.94 -38.58 43.25
CA ALA A 327 10.83 -39.52 43.12
C ALA A 327 11.34 -40.97 42.99
N ARG A 328 12.42 -41.19 42.23
CA ARG A 328 13.08 -42.50 42.09
C ARG A 328 13.62 -43.00 43.42
N GLU A 329 14.28 -42.14 44.18
CA GLU A 329 14.80 -42.48 45.51
C GLU A 329 13.66 -42.81 46.49
N ALA A 330 12.63 -41.96 46.55
CA ALA A 330 11.47 -42.17 47.42
C ALA A 330 10.73 -43.48 47.08
N ARG A 331 10.62 -43.83 45.79
CA ARG A 331 10.06 -45.11 45.36
C ARG A 331 10.89 -46.28 45.87
N GLY A 332 12.21 -46.23 45.73
CA GLY A 332 13.10 -47.26 46.25
C GLY A 332 13.08 -47.38 47.79
N GLN A 333 12.78 -46.28 48.51
CA GLN A 333 12.53 -46.34 49.95
C GLN A 333 11.19 -47.03 50.28
N ALA A 334 10.12 -46.72 49.53
CA ALA A 334 8.82 -47.36 49.70
C ALA A 334 8.86 -48.86 49.39
N GLU A 335 9.58 -49.28 48.35
CA GLU A 335 9.77 -50.69 47.99
C GLU A 335 10.47 -51.46 49.13
N ARG A 336 11.59 -50.93 49.67
CA ARG A 336 12.28 -51.52 50.83
C ARG A 336 11.40 -51.53 52.10
N GLY A 337 10.59 -50.49 52.30
CA GLY A 337 9.61 -50.44 53.38
C GLY A 337 8.56 -51.56 53.26
N GLY A 338 8.10 -51.83 52.04
CA GLY A 338 7.20 -52.93 51.72
C GLY A 338 7.79 -54.30 52.05
N GLU A 339 9.04 -54.54 51.66
CA GLU A 339 9.77 -55.78 51.97
C GLU A 339 9.92 -56.00 53.48
N ALA A 340 10.24 -54.94 54.24
CA ALA A 340 10.35 -55.01 55.69
C ALA A 340 9.01 -55.36 56.35
N ILE A 341 7.91 -54.76 55.90
CA ILE A 341 6.55 -55.08 56.40
C ILE A 341 6.14 -56.51 56.04
N GLU A 342 6.50 -57.00 54.87
CA GLU A 342 6.28 -58.40 54.50
C GLU A 342 7.06 -59.36 55.40
N ALA A 343 8.30 -59.02 55.76
CA ALA A 343 9.08 -59.78 56.74
C ALA A 343 8.42 -59.79 58.13
N VAL A 344 7.92 -58.65 58.61
CA VAL A 344 7.18 -58.57 59.89
C VAL A 344 5.90 -59.40 59.84
N ALA A 345 5.17 -59.35 58.73
CA ALA A 345 3.94 -60.14 58.56
C ALA A 345 4.20 -61.64 58.64
N ARG A 346 5.28 -62.13 58.00
CA ARG A 346 5.71 -63.53 58.10
C ARG A 346 6.03 -63.90 59.54
N ARG A 347 6.73 -63.04 60.29
CA ARG A 347 7.03 -63.28 61.71
C ARG A 347 5.78 -63.31 62.60
N MET A 348 4.80 -62.45 62.35
CA MET A 348 3.52 -62.50 63.07
C MET A 348 2.77 -63.82 62.81
N ALA A 349 2.78 -64.31 61.56
CA ALA A 349 2.20 -65.61 61.21
C ALA A 349 2.94 -66.77 61.90
N ASP A 350 4.28 -66.74 61.95
CA ASP A 350 5.09 -67.74 62.66
C ASP A 350 4.74 -67.76 64.17
N ILE A 351 4.63 -66.59 64.81
CA ILE A 351 4.30 -66.45 66.24
C ILE A 351 2.87 -66.95 66.52
N GLN A 352 1.92 -66.65 65.64
CA GLN A 352 0.55 -67.13 65.75
C GLN A 352 0.51 -68.68 65.74
N SER A 353 1.18 -69.30 64.76
CA SER A 353 1.27 -70.76 64.68
C SER A 353 1.98 -71.38 65.89
N ALA A 354 3.05 -70.76 66.39
CA ALA A 354 3.73 -71.21 67.59
C ALA A 354 2.81 -71.15 68.83
N SER A 355 2.01 -70.09 68.96
CA SER A 355 1.07 -69.89 70.07
C SER A 355 -0.08 -70.92 70.06
N GLU A 356 -0.56 -71.29 68.87
CA GLU A 356 -1.54 -72.38 68.69
C GLU A 356 -0.98 -73.73 69.17
N ARG A 357 0.26 -74.07 68.78
CA ARG A 357 0.93 -75.30 69.25
C ARG A 357 1.14 -75.31 70.76
N ILE A 358 1.49 -74.17 71.36
CA ILE A 358 1.59 -74.07 72.82
C ILE A 358 0.22 -74.32 73.48
N THR A 359 -0.85 -73.77 72.92
CA THR A 359 -2.21 -73.97 73.43
C THR A 359 -2.61 -75.45 73.42
N GLU A 360 -2.26 -76.19 72.36
CA GLU A 360 -2.46 -77.65 72.28
C GLU A 360 -1.67 -78.39 73.37
N ILE A 361 -0.38 -78.08 73.55
CA ILE A 361 0.48 -78.70 74.56
C ILE A 361 -0.06 -78.44 75.97
N VAL A 362 -0.47 -77.21 76.27
CA VAL A 362 -1.06 -76.84 77.56
C VAL A 362 -2.38 -77.59 77.80
N GLY A 363 -3.17 -77.82 76.75
CA GLY A 363 -4.36 -78.68 76.81
C GLY A 363 -4.03 -80.14 77.18
N VAL A 364 -2.95 -80.70 76.62
CA VAL A 364 -2.46 -82.03 76.99
C VAL A 364 -2.01 -82.06 78.46
N ILE A 365 -1.32 -81.02 78.94
CA ILE A 365 -0.86 -80.91 80.34
C ILE A 365 -2.06 -80.85 81.32
N ASP A 366 -3.12 -80.08 80.99
CA ASP A 366 -4.37 -80.08 81.78
C ASP A 366 -5.01 -81.47 81.82
N GLY A 367 -5.02 -82.17 80.67
CA GLY A 367 -5.49 -83.55 80.56
C GLY A 367 -4.71 -84.55 81.43
N ILE A 368 -3.36 -84.49 81.37
CA ILE A 368 -2.48 -85.32 82.21
C ILE A 368 -2.73 -85.02 83.69
N SER A 369 -2.78 -83.74 84.07
CA SER A 369 -3.02 -83.31 85.46
C SER A 369 -4.36 -83.82 85.98
N PHE A 370 -5.41 -83.82 85.15
CA PHE A 370 -6.71 -84.39 85.50
C PHE A 370 -6.65 -85.91 85.71
N GLN A 371 -5.98 -86.64 84.81
CA GLN A 371 -5.78 -88.09 84.94
C GLN A 371 -4.95 -88.43 86.19
N THR A 372 -3.87 -87.70 86.47
CA THR A 372 -3.05 -87.87 87.68
C THR A 372 -3.86 -87.60 88.95
N ASN A 373 -4.72 -86.59 88.95
CA ASN A 373 -5.61 -86.29 90.08
C ASN A 373 -6.63 -87.42 90.32
N LEU A 374 -7.18 -88.03 89.26
CA LEU A 374 -8.07 -89.20 89.37
C LEU A 374 -7.33 -90.45 89.86
N LEU A 375 -6.12 -90.71 89.34
CA LEU A 375 -5.25 -91.81 89.79
C LEU A 375 -4.89 -91.67 91.27
N ALA A 376 -4.53 -90.46 91.69
CA ALA A 376 -4.20 -90.16 93.08
C ALA A 376 -5.42 -90.29 94.00
N LEU A 377 -6.61 -89.90 93.55
CA LEU A 377 -7.87 -90.15 94.27
C LEU A 377 -8.12 -91.66 94.43
N ASN A 378 -8.00 -92.45 93.36
CA ASN A 378 -8.16 -93.90 93.40
C ASN A 378 -7.14 -94.54 94.36
N ALA A 379 -5.88 -94.10 94.32
CA ALA A 379 -4.84 -94.57 95.22
C ALA A 379 -5.12 -94.18 96.69
N ALA A 380 -5.63 -92.98 96.96
CA ALA A 380 -6.01 -92.55 98.30
C ALA A 380 -7.18 -93.38 98.86
N VAL A 381 -8.16 -93.74 98.00
CA VAL A 381 -9.28 -94.62 98.37
C VAL A 381 -8.79 -96.03 98.70
N GLU A 382 -7.91 -96.60 97.87
CA GLU A 382 -7.38 -97.95 98.12
C GLU A 382 -6.46 -97.98 99.35
N ALA A 383 -5.69 -96.90 99.58
CA ALA A 383 -4.90 -96.73 100.80
C ALA A 383 -5.77 -96.62 102.06
N ALA A 384 -6.91 -95.93 102.01
CA ALA A 384 -7.89 -95.89 103.10
C ALA A 384 -8.52 -97.27 103.35
N ARG A 385 -8.71 -98.07 102.30
CA ARG A 385 -9.23 -99.44 102.37
C ARG A 385 -8.27 -100.43 103.06
N ALA A 386 -6.96 -100.19 102.95
CA ALA A 386 -5.91 -100.99 103.59
C ALA A 386 -5.67 -100.68 105.09
N GLY A 387 -6.42 -99.73 105.69
CA GLY A 387 -6.36 -99.43 107.12
C GLY A 387 -4.99 -98.90 107.59
N GLU A 388 -4.48 -99.40 108.73
CA GLU A 388 -3.22 -98.93 109.33
C GLU A 388 -1.99 -99.19 108.44
N HIS A 389 -2.01 -100.22 107.58
CA HIS A 389 -0.92 -100.52 106.65
C HIS A 389 -0.86 -99.57 105.43
N GLY A 390 -1.95 -98.83 105.14
CA GLY A 390 -2.07 -97.92 104.00
C GLY A 390 -1.74 -96.45 104.31
N ARG A 391 -1.48 -96.09 105.58
CA ARG A 391 -1.29 -94.69 106.01
C ARG A 391 -0.21 -93.93 105.24
N GLY A 392 0.95 -94.56 104.99
CA GLY A 392 2.04 -93.94 104.23
C GLY A 392 1.65 -93.67 102.76
N PHE A 393 0.94 -94.61 102.14
CA PHE A 393 0.45 -94.46 100.76
C PHE A 393 -0.66 -93.41 100.64
N ALA A 394 -1.53 -93.28 101.64
CA ALA A 394 -2.58 -92.26 101.66
C ALA A 394 -2.00 -90.83 101.67
N VAL A 395 -0.91 -90.59 102.43
CA VAL A 395 -0.21 -89.30 102.46
C VAL A 395 0.42 -88.98 101.10
N VAL A 396 1.13 -89.94 100.49
CA VAL A 396 1.71 -89.77 99.16
C VAL A 396 0.63 -89.51 98.10
N ALA A 397 -0.50 -90.25 98.15
CA ALA A 397 -1.62 -90.02 97.24
C ALA A 397 -2.25 -88.63 97.43
N GLY A 398 -2.35 -88.13 98.67
CA GLY A 398 -2.78 -86.76 98.95
C GLY A 398 -1.83 -85.68 98.40
N GLU A 399 -0.52 -85.91 98.51
CA GLU A 399 0.49 -85.00 97.98
C GLU A 399 0.50 -84.99 96.43
N VAL A 400 0.42 -86.17 95.80
CA VAL A 400 0.31 -86.30 94.33
C VAL A 400 -0.97 -85.62 93.82
N ARG A 401 -2.09 -85.77 94.54
CA ARG A 401 -3.35 -85.11 94.21
C ARG A 401 -3.23 -83.59 94.29
N THR A 402 -2.57 -83.07 95.33
CA THR A 402 -2.34 -81.63 95.51
C THR A 402 -1.41 -81.07 94.43
N LEU A 403 -0.36 -81.82 94.06
CA LEU A 403 0.53 -81.47 92.96
C LEU A 403 -0.20 -81.45 91.61
N ALA A 404 -1.06 -82.44 91.35
CA ALA A 404 -1.87 -82.50 90.13
C ALA A 404 -2.88 -81.34 90.05
N ALA A 405 -3.49 -80.94 91.18
CA ALA A 405 -4.36 -79.77 91.24
C ALA A 405 -3.59 -78.46 90.99
N ARG A 406 -2.37 -78.32 91.54
CA ARG A 406 -1.49 -77.18 91.25
C ARG A 406 -1.06 -77.12 89.77
N ALA A 407 -0.66 -78.25 89.19
CA ALA A 407 -0.27 -78.33 87.79
C ALA A 407 -1.42 -77.93 86.85
N ARG A 408 -2.65 -78.34 87.20
CA ARG A 408 -3.87 -77.93 86.51
C ARG A 408 -4.12 -76.42 86.57
N GLU A 409 -3.96 -75.80 87.74
CA GLU A 409 -4.15 -74.36 87.90
C GLU A 409 -3.10 -73.59 87.08
N SER A 410 -1.83 -73.98 87.16
CA SER A 410 -0.77 -73.38 86.34
C SER A 410 -1.02 -73.57 84.84
N ALA A 411 -1.53 -74.73 84.40
CA ALA A 411 -1.90 -74.94 83.00
C ALA A 411 -3.02 -73.99 82.55
N LYS A 412 -4.03 -73.72 83.39
CA LYS A 412 -5.06 -72.72 83.11
C LYS A 412 -4.50 -71.30 83.01
N GLU A 413 -3.61 -70.91 83.92
CA GLU A 413 -2.95 -69.59 83.88
C GLU A 413 -2.13 -69.42 82.59
N ILE A 414 -1.32 -70.42 82.23
CA ILE A 414 -0.55 -70.42 80.98
C ILE A 414 -1.49 -70.31 79.77
N LYS A 415 -2.59 -71.09 79.76
CA LYS A 415 -3.58 -71.03 78.68
C LYS A 415 -4.15 -69.63 78.51
N SER A 416 -4.51 -68.97 79.61
CA SER A 416 -5.02 -67.59 79.60
C SER A 416 -3.99 -66.60 79.02
N LEU A 417 -2.72 -66.70 79.46
CA LEU A 417 -1.63 -65.84 78.95
C LEU A 417 -1.37 -66.04 77.46
N ILE A 418 -1.43 -67.29 76.97
CA ILE A 418 -1.26 -67.60 75.54
C ILE A 418 -2.45 -67.11 74.72
N GLN A 419 -3.68 -67.24 75.21
CA GLN A 419 -4.86 -66.67 74.56
C GLN A 419 -4.79 -65.14 74.46
N ALA A 420 -4.36 -64.47 75.53
CA ALA A 420 -4.11 -63.03 75.50
C ALA A 420 -3.01 -62.65 74.50
N SER A 421 -1.94 -63.44 74.40
CA SER A 421 -0.86 -63.24 73.43
C SER A 421 -1.34 -63.43 71.99
N GLN A 422 -2.18 -64.43 71.70
CA GLN A 422 -2.79 -64.62 70.39
C GLN A 422 -3.63 -63.41 69.96
N LEU A 423 -4.45 -62.86 70.86
CA LEU A 423 -5.22 -61.65 70.56
C LEU A 423 -4.31 -60.46 70.19
N GLN A 424 -3.18 -60.29 70.88
CA GLN A 424 -2.21 -59.23 70.55
C GLN A 424 -1.50 -59.47 69.21
N VAL A 425 -1.11 -60.71 68.92
CA VAL A 425 -0.49 -61.08 67.64
C VAL A 425 -1.46 -60.88 66.48
N GLN A 426 -2.73 -61.22 66.66
CA GLN A 426 -3.78 -61.02 65.66
C GLN A 426 -4.03 -59.53 65.38
N ALA A 427 -4.10 -58.70 66.43
CA ALA A 427 -4.17 -57.25 66.29
C ALA A 427 -2.93 -56.67 65.57
N GLY A 428 -1.73 -57.16 65.92
CA GLY A 428 -0.49 -56.79 65.25
C GLY A 428 -0.46 -57.18 63.76
N ALA A 429 -0.95 -58.39 63.42
CA ALA A 429 -1.05 -58.85 62.04
C ALA A 429 -2.01 -58.00 61.21
N GLN A 430 -3.14 -57.56 61.80
CA GLN A 430 -4.06 -56.63 61.15
C GLN A 430 -3.39 -55.28 60.87
N LEU A 431 -2.73 -54.68 61.88
CA LEU A 431 -2.03 -53.40 61.72
C LEU A 431 -0.94 -53.46 60.65
N VAL A 432 -0.18 -54.57 60.60
CA VAL A 432 0.82 -54.83 59.57
C VAL A 432 0.18 -54.93 58.18
N GLY A 433 -1.00 -55.55 58.08
CA GLY A 433 -1.79 -55.62 56.84
C GLY A 433 -2.23 -54.24 56.35
N GLU A 434 -2.78 -53.41 57.23
CA GLU A 434 -3.17 -52.02 56.92
C GLU A 434 -1.95 -51.19 56.50
N THR A 435 -0.84 -51.29 57.25
CA THR A 435 0.39 -50.57 56.93
C THR A 435 0.96 -50.99 55.57
N ARG A 436 0.86 -52.27 55.19
CA ARG A 436 1.27 -52.75 53.85
C ARG A 436 0.50 -52.04 52.74
N VAL A 437 -0.82 -51.90 52.89
CA VAL A 437 -1.67 -51.19 51.91
C VAL A 437 -1.23 -49.74 51.78
N THR A 438 -1.01 -49.03 52.89
CA THR A 438 -0.55 -47.63 52.88
C THR A 438 0.80 -47.45 52.18
N VAL A 439 1.75 -48.38 52.38
CA VAL A 439 3.05 -48.34 51.67
C VAL A 439 2.87 -48.56 50.16
N GLN A 440 1.99 -49.48 49.75
CA GLN A 440 1.69 -49.71 48.33
C GLN A 440 1.01 -48.49 47.68
N GLU A 441 0.06 -47.87 48.36
CA GLU A 441 -0.59 -46.64 47.88
C GLU A 441 0.40 -45.46 47.77
N SER A 442 1.34 -45.37 48.71
CA SER A 442 2.42 -44.38 48.68
C SER A 442 3.35 -44.59 47.48
N ALA A 443 3.78 -45.83 47.23
CA ALA A 443 4.59 -46.18 46.06
C ALA A 443 3.85 -45.85 44.74
N GLY A 444 2.55 -46.15 44.65
CA GLY A 444 1.73 -45.78 43.51
C GLY A 444 1.62 -44.26 43.32
N SER A 445 1.49 -43.51 44.41
CA SER A 445 1.43 -42.04 44.38
C SER A 445 2.75 -41.41 43.92
N ILE A 446 3.89 -41.94 44.38
CA ILE A 446 5.22 -41.53 43.92
C ILE A 446 5.39 -41.84 42.42
N GLY A 447 4.87 -42.98 41.94
CA GLY A 447 4.82 -43.32 40.53
C GLY A 447 4.09 -42.27 39.68
N ARG A 448 2.93 -41.79 40.15
CA ARG A 448 2.18 -40.70 39.47
C ARG A 448 2.98 -39.39 39.44
N VAL A 449 3.65 -39.04 40.54
CA VAL A 449 4.53 -37.85 40.59
C VAL A 449 5.66 -37.98 39.56
N SER A 450 6.30 -39.15 39.47
CA SER A 450 7.35 -39.39 38.48
C SER A 450 6.85 -39.23 37.04
N ALA A 451 5.62 -39.66 36.75
CA ALA A 451 5.00 -39.47 35.43
C ALA A 451 4.78 -37.98 35.11
N LEU A 452 4.20 -37.21 36.04
CA LEU A 452 3.99 -35.77 35.87
C LEU A 452 5.31 -35.01 35.66
N VAL A 453 6.36 -35.39 36.39
CA VAL A 453 7.68 -34.77 36.23
C VAL A 453 8.27 -35.08 34.84
N ALA A 454 8.07 -36.28 34.31
CA ALA A 454 8.48 -36.63 32.96
C ALA A 454 7.74 -35.80 31.90
N GLU A 455 6.44 -35.57 32.09
CA GLU A 455 5.64 -34.68 31.22
C GLU A 455 6.16 -33.23 31.28
N ILE A 456 6.47 -32.70 32.46
CA ILE A 456 7.06 -31.35 32.61
C ILE A 456 8.40 -31.24 31.88
N SER A 457 9.25 -32.27 31.99
CA SER A 457 10.55 -32.29 31.30
C SER A 457 10.37 -32.31 29.79
N ALA A 458 9.44 -33.11 29.28
CA ALA A 458 9.13 -33.16 27.85
C ALA A 458 8.59 -31.83 27.34
N ALA A 459 7.62 -31.24 28.05
CA ALA A 459 7.04 -29.94 27.72
C ALA A 459 8.08 -28.81 27.77
N SER A 460 8.98 -28.82 28.75
CA SER A 460 10.07 -27.83 28.84
C SER A 460 11.02 -27.94 27.65
N ASN A 461 11.32 -29.15 27.20
CA ASN A 461 12.18 -29.36 26.03
C ASN A 461 11.51 -28.89 24.72
N GLU A 462 10.21 -29.13 24.57
CA GLU A 462 9.41 -28.61 23.45
C GLU A 462 9.33 -27.07 23.47
N GLN A 463 9.08 -26.47 24.63
CA GLN A 463 9.11 -25.02 24.80
C GLN A 463 10.47 -24.43 24.44
N SER A 464 11.57 -25.10 24.79
CA SER A 464 12.93 -24.65 24.41
C SER A 464 13.12 -24.62 22.89
N GLN A 465 12.63 -25.63 22.18
CA GLN A 465 12.65 -25.64 20.71
C GLN A 465 11.78 -24.54 20.12
N GLY A 466 10.58 -24.31 20.67
CA GLY A 466 9.68 -23.23 20.27
C GLY A 466 10.33 -21.85 20.45
N VAL A 467 10.95 -21.60 21.59
CA VAL A 467 11.67 -20.34 21.85
C VAL A 467 12.86 -20.16 20.90
N SER A 468 13.58 -21.23 20.56
CA SER A 468 14.66 -21.16 19.55
C SER A 468 14.15 -20.72 18.17
N GLN A 469 12.96 -21.17 17.75
CA GLN A 469 12.35 -20.73 16.50
C GLN A 469 11.92 -19.27 16.56
N VAL A 470 11.31 -18.85 17.67
CA VAL A 470 10.94 -17.43 17.87
C VAL A 470 12.18 -16.54 17.87
N ASN A 471 13.28 -16.97 18.48
CA ASN A 471 14.54 -16.23 18.47
C ASN A 471 15.10 -16.04 17.05
N ALA A 472 15.02 -17.09 16.21
CA ALA A 472 15.40 -16.98 14.79
C ALA A 472 14.51 -16.00 14.03
N ALA A 473 13.20 -15.98 14.29
CA ALA A 473 12.28 -15.03 13.68
C ALA A 473 12.56 -13.58 14.13
N VAL A 474 12.91 -13.35 15.40
CA VAL A 474 13.31 -12.03 15.91
C VAL A 474 14.60 -11.55 15.24
N ALA A 475 15.59 -12.42 15.05
CA ALA A 475 16.82 -12.08 14.31
C ALA A 475 16.54 -11.69 12.86
N GLN A 476 15.58 -12.37 12.20
CA GLN A 476 15.15 -11.99 10.85
C GLN A 476 14.44 -10.62 10.84
N LEU A 477 13.58 -10.35 11.82
CA LEU A 477 12.91 -9.06 11.96
C LEU A 477 13.92 -7.92 12.18
N ASP A 478 14.96 -8.15 13.00
CA ASP A 478 16.03 -7.17 13.20
C ASP A 478 16.76 -6.83 11.88
N SER A 479 17.09 -7.85 11.07
CA SER A 479 17.67 -7.63 9.75
C SER A 479 16.75 -6.82 8.83
N LEU A 480 15.44 -7.06 8.85
CA LEU A 480 14.48 -6.28 8.06
C LEU A 480 14.35 -4.85 8.57
N THR A 481 14.38 -4.64 9.89
CA THR A 481 14.39 -3.31 10.50
C THR A 481 15.61 -2.51 10.08
N GLN A 482 16.80 -3.12 10.04
CA GLN A 482 18.01 -2.48 9.53
C GLN A 482 17.92 -2.14 8.03
N GLN A 483 17.36 -3.05 7.22
CA GLN A 483 17.13 -2.78 5.80
C GLN A 483 16.14 -1.64 5.58
N ASN A 484 15.08 -1.55 6.38
CA ASN A 484 14.13 -0.44 6.33
C ASN A 484 14.81 0.89 6.67
N ALA A 485 15.68 0.93 7.68
CA ALA A 485 16.44 2.13 8.01
C ALA A 485 17.31 2.59 6.82
N ALA A 486 18.04 1.67 6.19
CA ALA A 486 18.83 1.99 4.99
C ALA A 486 17.96 2.46 3.81
N MET A 487 16.78 1.86 3.64
CA MET A 487 15.84 2.24 2.59
C MET A 487 15.26 3.64 2.83
N VAL A 488 14.96 4.00 4.08
CA VAL A 488 14.50 5.34 4.48
C VAL A 488 15.55 6.40 4.15
N GLU A 489 16.83 6.13 4.43
CA GLU A 489 17.93 7.03 4.06
C GLU A 489 18.01 7.21 2.54
N GLN A 490 17.94 6.12 1.78
CA GLN A 490 17.99 6.15 0.32
C GLN A 490 16.79 6.90 -0.30
N LEU A 491 15.58 6.68 0.24
CA LEU A 491 14.36 7.36 -0.19
C LEU A 491 14.44 8.86 0.10
N SER A 492 14.92 9.23 1.29
CA SER A 492 15.09 10.63 1.68
C SER A 492 16.10 11.35 0.77
N ALA A 493 17.23 10.71 0.44
CA ALA A 493 18.21 11.25 -0.51
C ALA A 493 17.62 11.39 -1.92
N SER A 494 16.84 10.40 -2.38
CA SER A 494 16.19 10.44 -3.70
C SER A 494 15.15 11.54 -3.79
N ALA A 495 14.34 11.72 -2.74
CA ALA A 495 13.37 12.80 -2.63
C ALA A 495 14.07 14.17 -2.64
N ALA A 496 15.14 14.35 -1.86
CA ALA A 496 15.91 15.59 -1.88
C ALA A 496 16.47 15.93 -3.28
N SER A 497 16.99 14.92 -4.00
CA SER A 497 17.46 15.09 -5.37
C SER A 497 16.34 15.49 -6.34
N LEU A 498 15.17 14.85 -6.26
CA LEU A 498 14.00 15.21 -7.08
C LEU A 498 13.51 16.63 -6.80
N ALA A 499 13.47 17.04 -5.52
CA ALA A 499 13.10 18.40 -5.14
C ALA A 499 14.08 19.43 -5.73
N ALA A 500 15.38 19.15 -5.69
CA ALA A 500 16.40 20.02 -6.28
C ALA A 500 16.27 20.13 -7.81
N GLN A 501 15.99 19.02 -8.50
CA GLN A 501 15.71 19.02 -9.93
C GLN A 501 14.44 19.81 -10.27
N ALA A 502 13.37 19.65 -9.50
CA ALA A 502 12.13 20.44 -9.64
C ALA A 502 12.42 21.95 -9.51
N GLY A 503 13.23 22.33 -8.52
CA GLY A 503 13.66 23.71 -8.31
C GLY A 503 14.43 24.26 -9.51
N THR A 504 15.35 23.48 -10.07
CA THR A 504 16.14 23.86 -11.25
C THR A 504 15.24 24.09 -12.48
N VAL A 505 14.27 23.21 -12.73
CA VAL A 505 13.32 23.37 -13.84
C VAL A 505 12.43 24.58 -13.62
N THR A 506 11.96 24.80 -12.38
CA THR A 506 11.17 25.99 -12.01
C THR A 506 11.93 27.28 -12.34
N GLU A 507 13.20 27.35 -11.94
CA GLU A 507 14.05 28.52 -12.18
C GLU A 507 14.31 28.74 -13.68
N THR A 508 14.56 27.67 -14.43
CA THR A 508 14.76 27.72 -15.88
C THR A 508 13.52 28.25 -16.60
N VAL A 509 12.33 27.81 -16.19
CA VAL A 509 11.06 28.18 -16.82
C VAL A 509 10.56 29.56 -16.35
N ARG A 510 11.11 30.10 -15.25
CA ARG A 510 10.81 31.45 -14.75
C ARG A 510 11.29 32.56 -15.69
N VAL A 511 12.27 32.28 -16.55
CA VAL A 511 12.74 33.22 -17.59
C VAL A 511 11.59 33.64 -18.53
N PHE A 512 10.65 32.73 -18.78
CA PHE A 512 9.47 33.02 -19.60
C PHE A 512 8.37 33.71 -18.78
N LYS A 513 8.00 34.93 -19.13
CA LYS A 513 6.90 35.67 -18.51
C LYS A 513 5.60 35.31 -19.20
N LEU A 514 4.63 34.78 -18.44
CA LEU A 514 3.31 34.36 -18.95
C LEU A 514 2.28 35.49 -18.91
#